data_AF-A0A485B5J9-F1
#
_entry.id   AF-A0A485B5J9-F1
#
_cell.length_a   1.000
_cell.length_b   1.000
_cell.length_c   1.000
_cell.angle_alpha   90.00
_cell.angle_beta   90.00
_cell.angle_gamma   90.00
#
_symmetry.space_group_name_H-M   'P 1'
#
loop_
_entity.id
_entity.type
_entity.pdbx_description
1 polymer ?
#
loop_
_entity_poly.entity_id
_entity_poly.type
_entity_poly.pdbx_seq_one_letter_code
_entity_poly.pdbx_strand_id
1 'polypeptide(L)'
;MTDITALAQTEINDALAQLKQLSEYPTPSTQYARVLRKYITSLEEARGARDKQIAFLKEQLAQLANFNPDWDRLEAATDSLREHMAELNFARARIAELERMESALRPVGVMSQAAYHRLENRESRFIALWPRPEIYLPRKRPDDGVIVYARTAGIQVIEGEQKNG
;
A
#
# COMPACT_ATOMS: atom_id res chain seq x y z
N MET A 1 -46.24 0.04 80.06
CA MET A 1 -45.13 0.90 79.59
C MET A 1 -43.91 0.48 80.39
N THR A 2 -42.98 -0.23 79.76
CA THR A 2 -41.71 -0.61 80.40
C THR A 2 -40.81 0.62 80.49
N ASP A 3 -40.48 1.02 81.71
CA ASP A 3 -39.52 2.09 81.98
C ASP A 3 -38.16 1.74 81.36
N ILE A 4 -37.72 2.58 80.43
CA ILE A 4 -36.36 2.57 79.90
C ILE A 4 -35.50 3.21 80.99
N THR A 5 -35.07 2.39 81.93
CA THR A 5 -34.22 2.80 83.06
C THR A 5 -32.91 3.38 82.54
N ALA A 6 -32.58 4.59 82.99
CA ALA A 6 -31.27 5.19 82.82
C ALA A 6 -30.22 4.26 83.47
N LEU A 7 -29.34 3.67 82.66
CA LEU A 7 -28.20 2.89 83.15
C LEU A 7 -27.42 3.72 84.17
N ALA A 8 -27.15 3.15 85.34
CA ALA A 8 -26.39 3.85 86.36
C ALA A 8 -24.96 4.12 85.86
N GLN A 9 -24.38 5.26 86.22
CA GLN A 9 -23.03 5.66 85.77
C GLN A 9 -21.96 4.60 86.07
N THR A 10 -22.16 3.81 87.13
CA THR A 10 -21.33 2.67 87.51
C THR A 10 -21.40 1.52 86.49
N GLU A 11 -22.60 1.20 85.98
CA GLU A 11 -22.80 0.16 84.98
C GLU A 11 -22.17 0.56 83.63
N ILE A 12 -22.22 1.85 83.30
CA ILE A 12 -21.53 2.41 82.12
C ILE A 12 -20.01 2.27 82.27
N ASN A 13 -19.47 2.58 83.45
CA ASN A 13 -18.04 2.49 83.71
C ASN A 13 -17.55 1.03 83.72
N ASP A 14 -18.33 0.10 84.28
CA ASP A 14 -18.02 -1.33 84.27
C ASP A 14 -18.07 -1.92 82.86
N ALA A 15 -19.07 -1.53 82.05
CA ALA A 15 -19.13 -1.90 80.65
C ALA A 15 -17.92 -1.39 79.87
N LEU A 16 -17.47 -0.15 80.13
CA LEU A 16 -16.26 0.42 79.55
C LEU A 16 -14.99 -0.35 79.94
N ALA A 17 -14.88 -0.77 81.21
CA ALA A 17 -13.76 -1.58 81.68
C ALA A 17 -13.71 -2.96 81.01
N GLN A 18 -14.87 -3.63 80.87
CA GLN A 18 -14.97 -4.90 80.14
C GLN A 18 -14.62 -4.76 78.66
N LEU A 19 -15.08 -3.68 78.02
CA LEU A 19 -14.81 -3.41 76.61
C LEU A 19 -13.31 -3.13 76.38
N LYS A 20 -12.66 -2.44 77.33
CA LYS A 20 -11.20 -2.24 77.34
C LYS A 20 -10.45 -3.56 77.48
N GLN A 21 -10.85 -4.43 78.40
CA GLN A 21 -10.25 -5.75 78.60
C GLN A 21 -10.41 -6.66 77.36
N LEU A 22 -11.58 -6.66 76.71
CA LEU A 22 -11.83 -7.38 75.45
C LEU A 22 -11.03 -6.80 74.28
N SER A 23 -10.70 -5.51 74.31
CA SER A 23 -9.84 -4.87 73.29
C SER A 23 -8.35 -5.18 73.47
N GLU A 24 -7.90 -5.38 74.71
CA GLU A 24 -6.52 -5.75 75.05
C GLU A 24 -6.26 -7.24 74.79
N TYR A 25 -7.25 -8.10 75.05
CA TYR A 25 -7.19 -9.54 74.79
C TYR A 25 -8.34 -9.98 73.87
N PRO A 26 -8.32 -9.58 72.59
CA PRO A 26 -9.35 -9.96 71.64
C PRO A 26 -9.38 -11.47 71.43
N THR A 27 -10.57 -12.04 71.33
CA THR A 27 -10.74 -13.45 70.96
C THR A 27 -10.07 -13.74 69.61
N PRO A 28 -9.62 -14.99 69.37
CA PRO A 28 -8.98 -15.35 68.12
C PRO A 28 -9.80 -14.97 66.88
N SER A 29 -11.13 -15.11 66.93
CA SER A 29 -12.04 -14.70 65.84
C SER A 29 -11.95 -13.20 65.52
N THR A 30 -11.84 -12.34 66.53
CA THR A 30 -11.67 -10.89 66.35
C THR A 30 -10.28 -10.55 65.79
N GLN A 31 -9.24 -11.28 66.17
CA GLN A 31 -7.90 -11.14 65.58
C GLN A 31 -7.89 -11.50 64.09
N TYR A 32 -8.49 -12.64 63.71
CA TYR A 32 -8.63 -13.04 62.31
C TYR A 32 -9.39 -12.00 61.49
N ALA A 33 -10.52 -11.51 62.00
CA ALA A 33 -11.29 -10.46 61.33
C ALA A 33 -10.47 -9.17 61.12
N ARG A 34 -9.59 -8.81 62.07
CA ARG A 34 -8.71 -7.63 61.95
C ARG A 34 -7.63 -7.83 60.89
N VAL A 35 -7.01 -9.01 60.85
CA VAL A 35 -5.99 -9.35 59.83
C VAL A 35 -6.61 -9.37 58.44
N LEU A 36 -7.79 -10.00 58.29
CA LEU A 36 -8.51 -10.03 57.03
C LEU A 36 -8.88 -8.63 56.54
N ARG A 37 -9.35 -7.73 57.42
CA ARG A 37 -9.61 -6.34 57.05
C ARG A 37 -8.35 -5.64 56.56
N LYS A 38 -7.23 -5.77 57.27
CA LYS A 38 -5.94 -5.18 56.84
C LYS A 38 -5.51 -5.72 55.48
N TYR A 39 -5.64 -7.02 55.27
CA TYR A 39 -5.31 -7.65 54.00
C TYR A 39 -6.19 -7.13 52.86
N ILE A 40 -7.51 -7.03 53.09
CA ILE A 40 -8.46 -6.45 52.12
C ILE A 40 -8.08 -5.01 51.77
N THR A 41 -7.81 -4.16 52.77
CA THR A 41 -7.38 -2.77 52.54
C THR A 41 -6.09 -2.70 51.72
N SER A 42 -5.10 -3.54 52.04
CA SER A 42 -3.85 -3.60 51.27
C SER A 42 -4.06 -4.03 49.82
N LEU A 43 -5.00 -4.95 49.57
CA LEU A 43 -5.37 -5.38 48.23
C LEU A 43 -6.10 -4.29 47.46
N GLU A 44 -6.98 -3.53 48.11
CA GLU A 44 -7.68 -2.39 47.51
C GLU A 44 -6.70 -1.27 47.12
N GLU A 45 -5.73 -0.96 47.97
CA GLU A 45 -4.67 0.00 47.68
C GLU A 45 -3.80 -0.45 46.49
N ALA A 46 -3.38 -1.73 46.49
CA ALA A 46 -2.60 -2.30 45.39
C ALA A 46 -3.40 -2.28 44.07
N ARG A 47 -4.70 -2.60 44.12
CA ARG A 47 -5.60 -2.52 42.97
C ARG A 47 -5.73 -1.09 42.45
N GLY A 48 -5.93 -0.11 43.34
CA GLY A 48 -6.01 1.30 42.97
C GLY A 48 -4.71 1.82 42.33
N ALA A 49 -3.55 1.35 42.78
CA ALA A 49 -2.27 1.67 42.15
C ALA A 49 -2.16 1.07 40.75
N ARG A 50 -2.61 -0.17 40.55
CA ARG A 50 -2.66 -0.83 39.23
C ARG A 50 -3.62 -0.13 38.28
N ASP A 51 -4.80 0.28 38.73
CA ASP A 51 -5.78 0.99 37.91
C ASP A 51 -5.22 2.33 37.40
N LYS A 52 -4.49 3.07 38.26
CA LYS A 52 -3.77 4.29 37.85
C LYS A 52 -2.70 3.99 36.80
N GLN A 53 -1.93 2.92 36.98
CA GLN A 53 -0.90 2.51 36.02
C GLN A 53 -1.52 2.10 34.67
N ILE A 54 -2.64 1.40 34.69
CA ILE A 54 -3.41 1.03 33.48
C ILE A 54 -3.91 2.28 32.77
N ALA A 55 -4.48 3.24 33.50
CA ALA A 55 -4.96 4.50 32.93
C ALA A 55 -3.82 5.28 32.26
N PHE A 56 -2.67 5.38 32.92
CA PHE A 56 -1.48 6.02 32.36
C PHE A 56 -0.98 5.33 31.09
N LEU A 57 -0.88 3.99 31.09
CA LEU A 57 -0.45 3.25 29.91
C LEU A 57 -1.43 3.38 28.74
N LYS A 58 -2.74 3.40 29.01
CA LYS A 58 -3.76 3.65 27.98
C LYS A 58 -3.62 5.04 27.35
N GLU A 59 -3.35 6.05 28.17
CA GLU A 59 -3.09 7.41 27.69
C GLU A 59 -1.83 7.48 26.81
N GLN A 60 -0.73 6.85 27.24
CA GLN A 60 0.48 6.74 26.43
C GLN A 60 0.24 6.00 25.10
N LEU A 61 -0.55 4.92 25.13
CA LEU A 61 -0.94 4.19 23.92
C LEU A 61 -1.78 5.05 22.98
N ALA A 62 -2.72 5.84 23.50
CA ALA A 62 -3.52 6.77 22.71
C ALA A 62 -2.64 7.86 22.07
N GLN A 63 -1.67 8.39 22.83
CA GLN A 63 -0.70 9.36 22.30
C GLN A 63 0.15 8.74 21.17
N LEU A 64 0.64 7.51 21.35
CA LEU A 64 1.39 6.78 20.32
C LEU A 64 0.53 6.46 19.08
N ALA A 65 -0.74 6.12 19.26
CA ALA A 65 -1.67 5.90 18.16
C ALA A 65 -1.89 7.19 17.36
N ASN A 66 -1.97 8.34 18.03
CA ASN A 66 -2.08 9.66 17.41
C ASN A 66 -0.79 10.10 16.71
N PHE A 67 0.36 9.48 17.00
CA PHE A 67 1.63 9.80 16.36
C PHE A 67 1.75 9.24 14.93
N ASN A 68 0.91 8.27 14.55
CA ASN A 68 0.96 7.72 13.20
C ASN A 68 -0.40 7.74 12.46
N PRO A 69 -0.96 8.93 12.22
CA PRO A 69 -2.19 9.12 11.44
C PRO A 69 -1.98 8.84 9.94
N ASP A 70 -0.73 8.63 9.51
CA ASP A 70 -0.37 8.54 8.10
C ASP A 70 -0.03 7.10 7.67
N TRP A 71 -0.27 6.06 8.49
CA TRP A 71 -0.07 4.66 8.05
C TRP A 71 -0.96 4.36 6.84
N ASP A 72 -2.24 4.76 6.90
CA ASP A 72 -3.19 4.60 5.80
C ASP A 72 -2.75 5.38 4.55
N ARG A 73 -2.16 6.57 4.75
CA ARG A 73 -1.64 7.39 3.64
C ARG A 73 -0.38 6.78 3.03
N LEU A 74 0.49 6.23 3.87
CA LEU A 74 1.70 5.55 3.45
C LEU A 74 1.36 4.28 2.67
N GLU A 75 0.39 3.50 3.14
CA GLU A 75 -0.12 2.31 2.47
C GLU A 75 -0.70 2.67 1.10
N ALA A 76 -1.59 3.68 1.04
CA ALA A 76 -2.17 4.17 -0.21
C ALA A 76 -1.10 4.69 -1.20
N ALA A 77 -0.09 5.42 -0.71
CA ALA A 77 1.02 5.89 -1.55
C ALA A 77 1.87 4.72 -2.08
N THR A 78 2.07 3.69 -1.27
CA THR A 78 2.84 2.49 -1.65
C THR A 78 2.11 1.68 -2.71
N ASP A 79 0.79 1.54 -2.58
CA ASP A 79 -0.05 0.86 -3.55
C ASP A 79 -0.11 1.60 -4.88
N SER A 80 -0.33 2.92 -4.85
CA SER A 80 -0.29 3.78 -6.04
C SER A 80 1.07 3.72 -6.74
N LEU A 81 2.17 3.72 -5.99
CA LEU A 81 3.51 3.57 -6.56
C LEU A 81 3.68 2.21 -7.24
N ARG A 82 3.15 1.13 -6.65
CA ARG A 82 3.21 -0.21 -7.24
C ARG A 82 2.45 -0.28 -8.57
N GLU A 83 1.28 0.33 -8.65
CA GLU A 83 0.49 0.42 -9.88
C GLU A 83 1.25 1.17 -10.97
N HIS A 84 1.76 2.37 -10.68
CA HIS A 84 2.54 3.14 -11.65
C HIS A 84 3.82 2.43 -12.10
N MET A 85 4.49 1.69 -11.22
CA MET A 85 5.63 0.85 -11.61
C MET A 85 5.22 -0.27 -12.57
N ALA A 86 4.05 -0.89 -12.36
CA ALA A 86 3.53 -1.93 -13.25
C ALA A 86 3.19 -1.35 -14.63
N GLU A 87 2.52 -0.21 -14.68
CA GLU A 87 2.21 0.51 -15.92
C GLU A 87 3.48 0.91 -16.68
N LEU A 88 4.48 1.44 -15.96
CA LEU A 88 5.76 1.83 -16.55
C LEU A 88 6.50 0.62 -17.14
N ASN A 89 6.49 -0.51 -16.45
CA ASN A 89 7.10 -1.74 -16.95
C ASN A 89 6.39 -2.27 -18.20
N PHE A 90 5.05 -2.23 -18.21
CA PHE A 90 4.27 -2.60 -19.39
C PHE A 90 4.55 -1.67 -20.58
N ALA A 91 4.56 -0.36 -20.35
CA ALA A 91 4.87 0.63 -21.39
C ALA A 91 6.29 0.44 -21.94
N ARG A 92 7.28 0.20 -21.07
CA ARG A 92 8.67 -0.09 -21.49
C ARG A 92 8.76 -1.36 -22.32
N ALA A 93 8.07 -2.43 -21.93
CA ALA A 93 8.03 -3.66 -22.70
C ALA A 93 7.43 -3.44 -24.09
N ARG A 94 6.34 -2.67 -24.18
CA ARG A 94 5.70 -2.32 -25.44
C ARG A 94 6.59 -1.47 -26.33
N ILE A 95 7.31 -0.49 -25.78
CA ILE A 95 8.28 0.32 -26.54
C ILE A 95 9.40 -0.57 -27.08
N ALA A 96 9.99 -1.43 -26.24
CA ALA A 96 11.05 -2.33 -26.69
C ALA A 96 10.59 -3.29 -27.80
N GLU A 97 9.33 -3.72 -27.77
CA GLU A 97 8.72 -4.49 -28.86
C GLU A 97 8.61 -3.66 -30.14
N LEU A 98 8.10 -2.44 -30.05
CA LEU A 98 7.95 -1.53 -31.19
C LEU A 98 9.31 -1.17 -31.81
N GLU A 99 10.33 -0.90 -31.00
CA GLU A 99 11.69 -0.61 -31.46
C GLU A 99 12.30 -1.82 -32.21
N ARG A 100 12.04 -3.04 -31.74
CA ARG A 100 12.44 -4.26 -32.47
C ARG A 100 11.73 -4.36 -33.82
N MET A 101 10.42 -4.10 -33.85
CA MET A 101 9.67 -4.09 -35.10
C MET A 101 10.19 -3.03 -36.06
N GLU A 102 10.44 -1.81 -35.58
CA GLU A 102 11.02 -0.71 -36.37
C GLU A 102 12.39 -1.09 -36.94
N SER A 103 13.27 -1.69 -36.13
CA SER A 103 14.59 -2.13 -36.57
C SER A 103 14.55 -3.21 -37.67
N ALA A 104 13.46 -3.99 -37.73
CA ALA A 104 13.23 -4.99 -38.77
C ALA A 104 12.68 -4.38 -40.07
N LEU A 105 12.17 -3.15 -40.04
CA LEU A 105 11.71 -2.45 -41.23
C LEU A 105 12.91 -1.92 -42.03
N ARG A 106 12.92 -2.19 -43.33
CA ARG A 106 13.92 -1.58 -44.23
C ARG A 106 13.54 -0.12 -44.49
N PRO A 107 14.52 0.81 -44.51
CA PRO A 107 14.24 2.19 -44.89
C PRO A 107 13.75 2.23 -46.33
N VAL A 108 12.53 2.72 -46.55
CA VAL A 108 11.98 2.94 -47.87
C VAL A 108 12.29 4.37 -48.29
N GLY A 109 12.98 4.53 -49.42
CA GLY A 109 13.32 5.85 -49.95
C GLY A 109 12.09 6.57 -50.48
N VAL A 110 11.91 7.83 -50.10
CA VAL A 110 10.91 8.72 -50.68
C VAL A 110 11.57 9.52 -51.80
N MET A 111 10.99 9.47 -53.00
CA MET A 111 11.42 10.28 -54.14
C MET A 111 10.24 11.07 -54.72
N SER A 112 10.50 12.29 -55.20
CA SER A 112 9.49 13.11 -55.85
C SER A 112 9.13 12.57 -57.24
N GLN A 113 7.87 12.75 -57.64
CA GLN A 113 7.35 12.33 -58.94
C GLN A 113 8.17 12.90 -60.12
N ALA A 114 8.67 14.13 -60.02
CA ALA A 114 9.52 14.74 -61.05
C ALA A 114 10.92 14.12 -61.16
N ALA A 115 11.43 13.49 -60.09
CA ALA A 115 12.67 12.73 -60.14
C ALA A 115 12.44 11.31 -60.69
N TYR A 116 11.24 10.74 -60.47
CA TYR A 116 10.83 9.46 -61.07
C TYR A 116 10.77 9.53 -62.61
N HIS A 117 10.13 10.54 -63.19
CA HIS A 117 10.04 10.66 -64.66
C HIS A 117 11.39 10.87 -65.36
N ARG A 118 12.46 11.20 -64.62
CA ARG A 118 13.83 11.30 -65.17
C ARG A 118 14.54 9.93 -65.28
N LEU A 119 14.00 8.88 -64.67
CA LEU A 119 14.63 7.56 -64.56
C LEU A 119 14.18 6.55 -65.64
N GLU A 120 13.24 6.90 -66.53
CA GLU A 120 12.64 6.01 -67.55
C GLU A 120 13.64 5.35 -68.53
N ASN A 121 14.94 5.69 -68.47
CA ASN A 121 16.02 5.09 -69.27
C ASN A 121 16.98 4.16 -68.50
N ARG A 122 16.71 3.81 -67.22
CA ARG A 122 17.52 2.83 -66.48
C ARG A 122 16.66 1.64 -66.06
N GLU A 123 17.15 0.43 -66.32
CA GLU A 123 16.53 -0.87 -65.99
C GLU A 123 16.22 -1.01 -64.49
N SER A 124 15.16 -0.35 -64.03
CA SER A 124 14.72 -0.41 -62.64
C SER A 124 13.25 -0.80 -62.65
N ARG A 125 12.98 -2.05 -62.25
CA ARG A 125 11.61 -2.55 -62.07
C ARG A 125 11.05 -1.93 -60.79
N PHE A 126 10.32 -0.82 -60.90
CA PHE A 126 9.69 -0.16 -59.76
C PHE A 126 8.25 -0.64 -59.58
N ILE A 127 7.90 -1.07 -58.36
CA ILE A 127 6.51 -1.31 -57.96
C ILE A 127 6.04 -0.02 -57.29
N ALA A 128 5.13 0.72 -57.93
CA ALA A 128 4.52 1.90 -57.34
C ALA A 128 3.51 1.46 -56.27
N LEU A 129 3.90 1.57 -54.99
CA LEU A 129 2.97 1.42 -53.89
C LEU A 129 2.34 2.78 -53.62
N TRP A 130 1.07 2.94 -53.98
CA TRP A 130 0.30 4.12 -53.58
C TRP A 130 0.14 4.09 -52.07
N PRO A 131 0.58 5.13 -51.33
CA PRO A 131 0.36 5.15 -49.89
C PRO A 131 -1.15 5.13 -49.62
N ARG A 132 -1.58 4.25 -48.71
CA ARG A 132 -2.96 4.23 -48.23
C ARG A 132 -3.35 5.61 -47.69
N PRO A 133 -4.62 6.02 -47.74
CA PRO A 133 -5.08 7.34 -47.29
C PRO A 133 -4.67 7.75 -45.87
N GLU A 134 -4.27 6.80 -45.02
CA GLU A 134 -3.89 6.98 -43.62
C GLU A 134 -2.37 7.10 -43.39
N ILE A 135 -1.53 7.00 -44.42
CA ILE A 135 -0.08 7.12 -44.28
C ILE A 135 0.35 8.56 -44.57
N TYR A 136 0.74 9.28 -43.53
CA TYR A 136 1.30 10.62 -43.64
C TYR A 136 2.80 10.56 -43.95
N LEU A 137 3.18 10.90 -45.18
CA LEU A 137 4.58 11.07 -45.57
C LEU A 137 4.93 12.56 -45.53
N PRO A 138 6.02 12.96 -44.85
CA PRO A 138 6.43 14.37 -44.80
C PRO A 138 6.74 14.87 -46.21
N ARG A 139 6.00 15.88 -46.68
CA ARG A 139 6.14 16.47 -48.02
C ARG A 139 6.83 17.82 -47.93
N LYS A 140 7.71 18.11 -48.90
CA LYS A 140 8.32 19.44 -49.05
C LYS A 140 7.35 20.44 -49.68
N ARG A 141 6.36 19.97 -50.46
CA ARG A 141 5.30 20.77 -51.08
C ARG A 141 3.96 20.01 -51.06
N PRO A 142 2.80 20.69 -50.92
CA PRO A 142 1.49 20.05 -50.80
C PRO A 142 1.13 19.15 -51.99
N ASP A 143 1.47 19.59 -53.21
CA ASP A 143 1.09 18.96 -54.48
C ASP A 143 2.10 17.90 -54.98
N ASP A 144 3.16 17.61 -54.20
CA ASP A 144 4.21 16.68 -54.64
C ASP A 144 3.73 15.22 -54.49
N GLY A 145 3.69 14.49 -55.60
CA GLY A 145 3.43 13.05 -55.61
C GLY A 145 4.61 12.30 -54.99
N VAL A 146 4.36 11.55 -53.91
CA VAL A 146 5.38 10.71 -53.26
C VAL A 146 5.29 9.29 -53.81
N ILE A 147 6.37 8.83 -54.46
CA ILE A 147 6.48 7.44 -54.91
C ILE A 147 7.36 6.69 -53.92
N VAL A 148 6.81 5.61 -53.38
CA VAL A 148 7.46 4.68 -52.47
C VAL A 148 8.06 3.55 -53.31
N TYR A 149 9.38 3.38 -53.29
CA TYR A 149 10.06 2.31 -54.03
C TYR A 149 10.95 1.45 -53.14
N ALA A 150 10.95 0.14 -53.37
CA ALA A 150 11.90 -0.77 -52.77
C ALA A 150 12.99 -1.11 -53.81
N ARG A 151 14.26 -0.90 -53.47
CA ARG A 151 15.38 -1.40 -54.29
C ARG A 151 15.50 -2.89 -54.05
N THR A 152 15.04 -3.70 -55.00
CA THR A 152 15.37 -5.12 -55.03
C THR A 152 16.81 -5.25 -55.51
N ALA A 153 17.74 -5.58 -54.61
CA ALA A 153 18.99 -6.19 -55.06
C ALA A 153 18.61 -7.46 -55.83
N GLY A 154 19.20 -7.66 -57.01
CA GLY A 154 18.80 -8.69 -57.96
C GLY A 154 18.45 -10.00 -57.27
N ILE A 155 17.17 -10.38 -57.35
CA ILE A 155 16.71 -11.69 -56.92
C ILE A 155 17.39 -12.69 -57.87
N GLN A 156 18.41 -13.40 -57.38
CA GLN A 156 18.78 -14.67 -57.99
C GLN A 156 17.56 -15.58 -57.82
N VAL A 157 16.90 -15.84 -58.94
CA VAL A 157 15.87 -16.87 -59.04
C VAL A 157 16.54 -18.18 -58.63
N ILE A 158 16.22 -18.69 -57.45
CA ILE A 158 16.53 -20.07 -57.10
C ILE A 158 15.54 -20.89 -57.91
N GLU A 159 15.98 -21.39 -59.07
CA GLU A 159 15.24 -22.39 -59.83
C GLU A 159 15.09 -23.63 -58.93
N GLY A 160 13.85 -23.89 -58.50
CA GLY A 160 13.54 -25.10 -57.77
C GLY A 160 13.79 -26.30 -58.67
N GLU A 161 14.68 -27.21 -58.24
CA GLU A 161 14.79 -28.56 -58.79
C GLU A 161 13.40 -29.21 -58.81
N GLN A 162 12.84 -29.37 -60.01
CA GLN A 162 11.77 -30.33 -60.22
C GLN A 162 12.38 -31.73 -60.20
N LYS A 163 12.22 -32.42 -59.08
CA LYS A 163 12.31 -33.89 -59.04
C LYS A 163 11.22 -34.47 -59.93
N ASN A 164 11.61 -34.94 -61.11
CA ASN A 164 10.84 -35.83 -61.96
C ASN A 164 11.56 -37.19 -62.00
N GLY A 165 10.81 -38.27 -61.73
CA GLY A 165 11.16 -39.65 -62.09
C GLY A 165 11.97 -40.42 -61.06
#